data_AF-A0A813BUX9-F1
#
_entry.id   AF-A0A813BUX9-F1
#
_cell.length_a   1.000
_cell.length_b   1.000
_cell.length_c   1.000
_cell.angle_alpha   90.00
_cell.angle_beta   90.00
_cell.angle_gamma   90.00
#
_symmetry.space_group_name_H-M   'P 1'
#
loop_
_entity.id
_entity.type
_entity.pdbx_description
1 polymer ?
#
loop_
_entity_poly.entity_id
_entity_poly.type
_entity_poly.pdbx_seq_one_letter_code
_entity_poly.pdbx_strand_id
1 'polypeptide(L)'
;DPLPGTSPRPEETISRSSLESSLPVCPADWLAKGTALTAAGSLTGKERLCRAWRAGAWAKLVLAGTVGTPNSSPPLNLPSRFYVVLGGEGHEPGLYRSFRDFAQAAGPFPGSTAVCHGFPSELEARAYTCAAGLLWPPSFSLEDLTPYHVTRQLMVYEHPSHDGDGITECLAAVVLKRDLGFLLALPRGVLDDAEVAQGLVAPVDALLGPTHPSEVLSMLQSPSGLVAGDGRPVQFTLADLSVDALSRLSPYDPEEPPELMVAFDAGSPDLVPEPAALLSAAQAWVADPDMAASERVTFYSADEAPVGAQASEPKKPRPVLHLSRPKRTTMAGLAAQLDTLVATLPAISNKLAEVDQKQQELATMVTSGAAAPLKQPLRTASALGAGSKAAGPLALTIGPPPGSRHPPPGPPGKAAEETADLEEAIEEADPLQ
;
A
#
# COMPACT_ATOMS: atom_id res chain seq x y z
N ASP A 1 17.78 -66.45 31.27
CA ASP A 1 17.87 -65.21 32.08
C ASP A 1 17.33 -64.01 31.32
N PRO A 2 16.14 -63.52 31.68
CA PRO A 2 15.63 -62.24 31.18
C PRO A 2 16.43 -61.10 31.83
N LEU A 3 16.85 -60.12 31.01
CA LEU A 3 17.57 -58.93 31.45
C LEU A 3 16.72 -58.15 32.47
N PRO A 4 17.33 -57.59 33.55
CA PRO A 4 16.61 -56.79 34.53
C PRO A 4 15.98 -55.57 33.85
N GLY A 5 14.65 -55.50 33.89
CA GLY A 5 13.86 -54.42 33.32
C GLY A 5 14.23 -53.08 33.95
N THR A 6 14.77 -52.17 33.15
CA THR A 6 14.85 -50.76 33.48
C THR A 6 13.43 -50.20 33.56
N SER A 7 12.91 -50.04 34.77
CA SER A 7 11.68 -49.29 34.99
C SER A 7 11.85 -47.87 34.42
N PRO A 8 10.90 -47.38 33.61
CA PRO A 8 10.96 -46.01 33.08
C PRO A 8 11.01 -45.04 34.27
N ARG A 9 12.01 -44.15 34.23
CA ARG A 9 12.16 -43.08 35.22
C ARG A 9 10.87 -42.25 35.20
N PRO A 10 10.26 -41.92 36.35
CA PRO A 10 9.09 -41.04 36.35
C PRO A 10 9.48 -39.72 35.69
N GLU A 11 8.82 -39.38 34.59
CA GLU A 11 8.98 -38.08 33.94
C GLU A 11 8.51 -37.02 34.94
N GLU A 12 9.45 -36.23 35.47
CA GLU A 12 9.13 -35.09 36.31
C GLU A 12 8.21 -34.15 35.52
N THR A 13 6.94 -34.11 35.93
CA THR A 13 5.92 -33.30 35.26
C THR A 13 6.21 -31.84 35.60
N ILE A 14 6.80 -31.10 34.67
CA ILE A 14 7.10 -29.67 34.85
C ILE A 14 5.77 -28.93 35.02
N SER A 15 5.61 -28.20 36.13
CA SER A 15 4.39 -27.44 36.38
C SER A 15 4.27 -26.28 35.39
N ARG A 16 3.03 -25.93 35.00
CA ARG A 16 2.77 -24.75 34.15
C ARG A 16 3.33 -23.45 34.74
N SER A 17 3.30 -23.29 36.07
CA SER A 17 3.88 -22.12 36.74
C SER A 17 5.41 -22.06 36.62
N SER A 18 6.08 -23.22 36.60
CA SER A 18 7.52 -23.31 36.36
C SER A 18 7.85 -22.93 34.92
N LEU A 19 7.09 -23.45 33.95
CA LEU A 19 7.23 -23.07 32.54
C LEU A 19 6.99 -21.56 32.34
N GLU A 20 5.95 -21.02 32.95
CA GLU A 20 5.60 -19.60 32.86
C GLU A 20 6.72 -18.68 33.35
N SER A 21 7.37 -19.07 34.46
CA SER A 21 8.50 -18.34 35.03
C SER A 21 9.77 -18.44 34.17
N SER A 22 9.85 -19.48 33.32
CA SER A 22 10.97 -19.70 32.40
C SER A 22 10.81 -19.00 31.04
N LEU A 23 9.63 -18.42 30.75
CA LEU A 23 9.40 -17.76 29.47
C LEU A 23 10.29 -16.53 29.30
N PRO A 24 10.76 -16.26 28.06
CA PRO A 24 11.56 -15.07 27.78
C PRO A 24 10.73 -13.80 27.99
N VAL A 25 11.33 -12.81 28.66
CA VAL A 25 10.77 -11.45 28.78
C VAL A 25 10.77 -10.77 27.40
N CYS A 26 9.76 -9.94 27.14
CA CYS A 26 9.68 -9.14 25.91
C CYS A 26 10.92 -8.23 25.79
N PRO A 27 11.70 -8.32 24.69
CA PRO A 27 12.89 -7.50 24.50
C PRO A 27 12.60 -6.00 24.49
N ALA A 28 13.55 -5.20 24.97
CA ALA A 28 13.41 -3.75 25.06
C ALA A 28 13.12 -3.08 23.70
N ASP A 29 13.69 -3.61 22.62
CA ASP A 29 13.47 -3.09 21.26
C ASP A 29 12.00 -3.24 20.81
N TRP A 30 11.32 -4.31 21.22
CA TRP A 30 9.89 -4.46 20.99
C TRP A 30 9.10 -3.48 21.85
N LEU A 31 9.44 -3.33 23.13
CA LEU A 31 8.78 -2.38 24.02
C LEU A 31 8.91 -0.93 23.55
N ALA A 32 10.03 -0.55 22.93
CA ALA A 32 10.20 0.76 22.34
C ALA A 32 9.16 1.03 21.24
N LYS A 33 8.85 0.03 20.39
CA LYS A 33 7.84 0.14 19.33
C LYS A 33 6.41 0.25 19.87
N GLY A 34 6.18 -0.13 21.13
CA GLY A 34 4.87 -0.02 21.78
C GLY A 34 4.32 1.40 21.88
N THR A 35 5.15 2.43 21.69
CA THR A 35 4.67 3.83 21.63
C THR A 35 3.84 4.12 20.38
N ALA A 36 3.93 3.30 19.33
CA ALA A 36 3.12 3.43 18.12
C ALA A 36 1.70 2.84 18.27
N LEU A 37 1.43 2.11 19.36
CA LEU A 37 0.13 1.49 19.60
C LEU A 37 -0.74 2.36 20.50
N THR A 38 -1.99 2.57 20.09
CA THR A 38 -3.02 3.17 20.93
C THR A 38 -3.29 2.31 22.17
N ALA A 39 -3.62 2.92 23.30
CA ALA A 39 -4.04 2.19 24.48
C ALA A 39 -5.32 1.38 24.20
N ALA A 40 -5.46 0.21 24.85
CA ALA A 40 -6.59 -0.69 24.72
C ALA A 40 -7.21 -0.94 26.10
N GLY A 41 -8.22 -0.16 26.48
CA GLY A 41 -8.76 -0.18 27.83
C GLY A 41 -7.70 0.23 28.86
N SER A 42 -7.34 -0.67 29.77
CA SER A 42 -6.31 -0.44 30.79
C SER A 42 -4.88 -0.72 30.34
N LEU A 43 -4.69 -1.34 29.16
CA LEU A 43 -3.37 -1.74 28.69
C LEU A 43 -2.74 -0.66 27.79
N THR A 44 -1.53 -0.25 28.17
CA THR A 44 -0.65 0.57 27.34
C THR A 44 -0.15 -0.20 26.13
N GLY A 45 0.33 0.49 25.09
CA GLY A 45 0.92 -0.16 23.91
C GLY A 45 2.10 -1.08 24.23
N LYS A 46 2.88 -0.78 25.28
CA LYS A 46 3.96 -1.66 25.76
C LYS A 46 3.43 -2.96 26.38
N GLU A 47 2.39 -2.86 27.20
CA GLU A 47 1.77 -4.04 27.83
C GLU A 47 1.07 -4.93 26.81
N ARG A 48 0.48 -4.33 25.77
CA ARG A 48 -0.04 -5.06 24.59
C ARG A 48 1.04 -5.88 23.90
N LEU A 49 2.23 -5.31 23.67
CA LEU A 49 3.35 -6.06 23.09
C LEU A 49 3.90 -7.13 24.03
N CYS A 50 4.00 -6.87 25.34
CA CYS A 50 4.35 -7.90 26.33
C CYS A 50 3.38 -9.08 26.29
N ARG A 51 2.08 -8.79 26.19
CA ARG A 51 1.03 -9.80 26.07
C ARG A 51 1.21 -10.64 24.81
N ALA A 52 1.36 -10.01 23.65
CA ALA A 52 1.56 -10.70 22.38
C ALA A 52 2.83 -11.56 22.38
N TRP A 53 3.94 -11.02 22.91
CA TRP A 53 5.19 -11.74 23.09
C TRP A 53 5.02 -12.99 23.97
N ARG A 54 4.36 -12.85 25.13
CA ARG A 54 4.11 -13.97 26.05
C ARG A 54 3.23 -15.05 25.39
N ALA A 55 2.21 -14.64 24.64
CA ALA A 55 1.38 -15.58 23.86
C ALA A 55 2.22 -16.36 22.83
N GLY A 56 3.17 -15.69 22.16
CA GLY A 56 4.06 -16.33 21.19
C GLY A 56 5.04 -17.30 21.84
N ALA A 57 5.57 -16.95 23.01
CA ALA A 57 6.43 -17.84 23.78
C ALA A 57 5.70 -19.11 24.25
N TRP A 58 4.42 -19.00 24.65
CA TRP A 58 3.57 -20.17 24.91
C TRP A 58 3.31 -20.99 23.65
N ALA A 59 2.99 -20.32 22.54
CA ALA A 59 2.75 -20.98 21.26
C ALA A 59 3.97 -21.80 20.79
N LYS A 60 5.19 -21.31 21.03
CA LYS A 60 6.44 -22.06 20.81
C LYS A 60 6.48 -23.39 21.57
N LEU A 61 6.08 -23.39 22.84
CA LEU A 61 6.05 -24.60 23.67
C LEU A 61 5.00 -25.60 23.18
N VAL A 62 3.88 -25.11 22.63
CA VAL A 62 2.83 -25.95 22.03
C VAL A 62 3.33 -26.59 20.74
N LEU A 63 3.93 -25.81 19.85
CA LEU A 63 4.53 -26.32 18.61
C LEU A 63 5.67 -27.32 18.89
N ALA A 64 6.37 -27.16 20.01
CA ALA A 64 7.40 -28.11 20.46
C ALA A 64 6.83 -29.36 21.16
N GLY A 65 5.49 -29.49 21.29
CA GLY A 65 4.84 -30.61 21.99
C GLY A 65 5.09 -30.63 23.51
N THR A 66 5.64 -29.55 24.08
CA THR A 66 5.92 -29.47 25.53
C THR A 66 4.65 -29.26 26.34
N VAL A 67 3.66 -28.58 25.76
CA VAL A 67 2.36 -28.30 26.40
C VAL A 67 1.25 -28.52 25.38
N GLY A 68 0.16 -29.18 25.76
CA GLY A 68 -0.94 -29.45 24.83
C GLY A 68 -1.72 -28.21 24.38
N THR A 69 -1.83 -27.19 25.24
CA THR A 69 -2.53 -25.93 24.93
C THR A 69 -1.79 -24.73 25.50
N PRO A 70 -1.77 -23.58 24.80
CA PRO A 70 -1.15 -22.37 25.31
C PRO A 70 -1.99 -21.81 26.48
N ASN A 71 -1.37 -21.04 27.37
CA ASN A 71 -2.14 -20.27 28.34
C ASN A 71 -2.94 -19.17 27.63
N SER A 72 -4.18 -18.96 28.07
CA SER A 72 -5.03 -17.88 27.58
C SER A 72 -4.37 -16.53 27.82
N SER A 73 -4.27 -15.71 26.78
CA SER A 73 -3.85 -14.32 26.91
C SER A 73 -4.99 -13.49 27.51
N PRO A 74 -4.70 -12.43 28.29
CA PRO A 74 -5.73 -11.53 28.81
C PRO A 74 -6.62 -10.99 27.68
N PRO A 75 -7.93 -10.80 27.87
CA PRO A 75 -8.79 -10.23 26.85
C PRO A 75 -8.41 -8.78 26.52
N LEU A 76 -8.66 -8.37 25.28
CA LEU A 76 -8.48 -6.99 24.80
C LEU A 76 -9.82 -6.48 24.29
N ASN A 77 -10.20 -5.25 24.69
CA ASN A 77 -11.39 -4.58 24.18
C ASN A 77 -11.12 -3.90 22.82
N LEU A 78 -10.45 -4.62 21.91
CA LEU A 78 -10.20 -4.18 20.55
C LEU A 78 -10.48 -5.35 19.60
N PRO A 79 -11.13 -5.09 18.45
CA PRO A 79 -11.38 -6.14 17.46
C PRO A 79 -10.05 -6.64 16.87
N SER A 80 -10.00 -7.93 16.56
CA SER A 80 -8.86 -8.50 15.84
C SER A 80 -8.90 -8.10 14.37
N ARG A 81 -7.76 -7.65 13.85
CA ARG A 81 -7.55 -7.27 12.44
C ARG A 81 -6.47 -8.12 11.76
N PHE A 82 -5.66 -8.82 12.55
CA PHE A 82 -4.58 -9.66 12.08
C PHE A 82 -4.70 -11.02 12.75
N TYR A 83 -4.80 -12.08 11.97
CA TYR A 83 -4.91 -13.44 12.46
C TYR A 83 -3.66 -14.21 12.03
N VAL A 84 -2.98 -14.81 12.98
CA VAL A 84 -1.75 -15.56 12.72
C VAL A 84 -2.05 -17.03 12.92
N VAL A 85 -1.69 -17.86 11.95
CA VAL A 85 -1.53 -19.32 12.10
C VAL A 85 -0.03 -19.58 12.14
N LEU A 86 0.48 -20.17 13.21
CA LEU A 86 1.91 -20.51 13.32
C LEU A 86 2.23 -21.92 12.79
N GLY A 87 1.21 -22.77 12.69
CA GLY A 87 1.35 -24.16 12.25
C GLY A 87 0.46 -25.10 13.04
N GLY A 88 0.73 -26.39 12.91
CA GLY A 88 -0.09 -27.49 13.42
C GLY A 88 -0.02 -28.65 12.44
N GLU A 89 -0.51 -29.82 12.81
CA GLU A 89 -0.63 -30.95 11.87
C GLU A 89 -1.59 -30.56 10.74
N GLY A 90 -1.06 -30.44 9.51
CA GLY A 90 -1.83 -30.04 8.33
C GLY A 90 -2.05 -28.54 8.15
N HIS A 91 -1.41 -27.68 8.96
CA HIS A 91 -1.55 -26.23 8.86
C HIS A 91 -0.22 -25.55 8.49
N GLU A 92 -0.26 -24.71 7.47
CA GLU A 92 0.89 -23.89 7.08
C GLU A 92 0.92 -22.57 7.86
N PRO A 93 2.12 -22.05 8.22
CA PRO A 93 2.22 -20.74 8.85
C PRO A 93 1.73 -19.63 7.91
N GLY A 94 0.88 -18.73 8.42
CA GLY A 94 0.27 -17.66 7.62
C GLY A 94 -0.20 -16.47 8.46
N LEU A 95 -0.29 -15.32 7.81
CA LEU A 95 -0.90 -14.10 8.34
C LEU A 95 -2.10 -13.74 7.47
N TYR A 96 -3.23 -13.52 8.12
CA TYR A 96 -4.50 -13.21 7.48
C TYR A 96 -5.03 -11.89 8.04
N ARG A 97 -5.70 -11.09 7.20
CA ARG A 97 -6.29 -9.80 7.60
C ARG A 97 -7.80 -9.86 7.75
N SER A 98 -8.43 -10.84 7.13
CA SER A 98 -9.84 -11.14 7.33
C SER A 98 -10.00 -12.36 8.23
N PHE A 99 -11.07 -12.36 9.03
CA PHE A 99 -11.44 -13.56 9.79
C PHE A 99 -11.85 -14.71 8.87
N ARG A 100 -12.39 -14.40 7.69
CA ARG A 100 -12.85 -15.37 6.70
C ARG A 100 -11.69 -16.20 6.15
N ASP A 101 -10.62 -15.56 5.67
CA ASP A 101 -9.44 -16.27 5.13
C ASP A 101 -8.73 -17.06 6.22
N PHE A 102 -8.67 -16.47 7.41
CA PHE A 102 -8.17 -17.16 8.60
C PHE A 102 -8.97 -18.41 8.91
N ALA A 103 -10.31 -18.34 8.95
CA ALA A 103 -11.17 -19.48 9.24
C ALA A 103 -11.06 -20.56 8.16
N GLN A 104 -10.90 -20.17 6.89
CA GLN A 104 -10.67 -21.09 5.78
C GLN A 104 -9.32 -21.82 5.92
N ALA A 105 -8.26 -21.12 6.35
CA ALA A 105 -6.93 -21.69 6.52
C ALA A 105 -6.76 -22.51 7.80
N ALA A 106 -7.33 -22.05 8.91
CA ALA A 106 -7.29 -22.73 10.20
C ALA A 106 -8.27 -23.91 10.27
N GLY A 107 -9.33 -23.87 9.46
CA GLY A 107 -10.40 -24.87 9.49
C GLY A 107 -11.19 -24.86 10.82
N PRO A 108 -12.01 -25.90 11.06
CA PRO A 108 -12.78 -26.01 12.29
C PRO A 108 -11.87 -26.31 13.50
N PHE A 109 -12.02 -25.54 14.59
CA PHE A 109 -11.21 -25.70 15.80
C PHE A 109 -11.40 -27.00 16.59
N PRO A 110 -12.59 -27.64 16.65
CA PRO A 110 -12.76 -28.89 17.39
C PRO A 110 -11.83 -30.00 16.88
N GLY A 111 -10.84 -30.36 17.69
CA GLY A 111 -9.82 -31.36 17.34
C GLY A 111 -8.69 -30.84 16.44
N SER A 112 -8.68 -29.55 16.09
CA SER A 112 -7.57 -28.94 15.37
C SER A 112 -6.33 -28.83 16.25
N THR A 113 -5.17 -29.04 15.65
CA THR A 113 -3.87 -28.81 16.26
C THR A 113 -3.28 -27.46 15.85
N ALA A 114 -4.06 -26.63 15.14
CA ALA A 114 -3.65 -25.30 14.72
C ALA A 114 -3.30 -24.42 15.93
N VAL A 115 -2.10 -23.86 15.90
CA VAL A 115 -1.65 -22.87 16.86
C VAL A 115 -1.83 -21.50 16.22
N CYS A 116 -2.91 -20.81 16.60
CA CYS A 116 -3.27 -19.52 16.02
C CYS A 116 -3.68 -18.48 17.06
N HIS A 117 -3.63 -17.21 16.68
CA HIS A 117 -4.06 -16.10 17.54
C HIS A 117 -4.45 -14.86 16.71
N GLY A 118 -5.50 -14.14 17.14
CA GLY A 118 -5.92 -12.84 16.58
C GLY A 118 -5.32 -11.64 17.33
N PHE A 119 -4.99 -10.57 16.61
CA PHE A 119 -4.40 -9.34 17.13
C PHE A 119 -5.06 -8.11 16.53
N PRO A 120 -5.23 -7.02 17.31
CA PRO A 120 -5.71 -5.76 16.77
C PRO A 120 -4.71 -5.01 15.87
N SER A 121 -3.41 -5.32 15.96
CA SER A 121 -2.37 -4.65 15.16
C SER A 121 -1.33 -5.62 14.59
N GLU A 122 -0.76 -5.26 13.44
CA GLU A 122 0.32 -6.02 12.79
C GLU A 122 1.54 -6.12 13.71
N LEU A 123 1.87 -5.05 14.44
CA LEU A 123 3.02 -5.02 15.34
C LEU A 123 2.91 -6.06 16.48
N GLU A 124 1.70 -6.28 17.01
CA GLU A 124 1.45 -7.35 17.99
C GLU A 124 1.60 -8.75 17.37
N ALA A 125 1.06 -8.95 16.17
CA ALA A 125 1.22 -10.21 15.44
C ALA A 125 2.70 -10.51 15.14
N ARG A 126 3.50 -9.48 14.81
CA ARG A 126 4.95 -9.59 14.62
C ARG A 126 5.69 -9.95 15.91
N ALA A 127 5.30 -9.36 17.04
CA ALA A 127 5.87 -9.72 18.33
C ALA A 127 5.54 -11.17 18.70
N TYR A 128 4.32 -11.62 18.43
CA TYR A 128 3.86 -13.00 18.66
C TYR A 128 4.66 -14.04 17.85
N THR A 129 4.75 -13.87 16.53
CA THR A 129 5.52 -14.76 15.63
C THR A 129 7.01 -14.79 16.01
N CYS A 130 7.61 -13.63 16.27
CA CYS A 130 9.00 -13.52 16.69
C CYS A 130 9.26 -14.26 18.00
N ALA A 131 8.40 -14.09 19.00
CA ALA A 131 8.49 -14.82 20.27
C ALA A 131 8.28 -16.33 20.09
N ALA A 132 7.48 -16.74 19.10
CA ALA A 132 7.34 -18.15 18.73
C ALA A 132 8.60 -18.74 18.08
N GLY A 133 9.61 -17.92 17.77
CA GLY A 133 10.83 -18.34 17.06
C GLY A 133 10.60 -18.58 15.57
N LEU A 134 9.49 -18.09 15.04
CA LEU A 134 9.18 -18.13 13.62
C LEU A 134 9.60 -16.80 13.00
N LEU A 135 10.13 -16.88 11.79
CA LEU A 135 10.27 -15.70 10.96
C LEU A 135 8.85 -15.19 10.69
N TRP A 136 8.64 -13.89 10.87
CA TRP A 136 7.45 -13.24 10.32
C TRP A 136 7.34 -13.68 8.86
N PRO A 137 6.16 -14.14 8.37
CA PRO A 137 6.01 -14.50 6.96
C PRO A 137 6.63 -13.36 6.15
N PRO A 138 7.44 -13.68 5.12
CA PRO A 138 8.24 -12.68 4.41
C PRO A 138 7.30 -11.55 4.04
N SER A 139 7.41 -10.44 4.77
CA SER A 139 6.76 -9.21 4.40
C SER A 139 7.27 -8.95 3.01
N PHE A 140 6.37 -8.76 2.02
CA PHE A 140 6.69 -8.35 0.66
C PHE A 140 7.98 -7.55 0.70
N SER A 141 9.07 -8.12 0.19
CA SER A 141 10.31 -7.37 0.09
C SER A 141 10.19 -6.46 -1.13
N LEU A 142 10.98 -5.40 -1.15
CA LEU A 142 11.05 -4.55 -2.33
C LEU A 142 11.57 -5.33 -3.57
N GLU A 143 12.30 -6.43 -3.35
CA GLU A 143 12.77 -7.31 -4.41
C GLU A 143 11.62 -8.08 -5.04
N ASP A 144 10.65 -8.53 -4.23
CA ASP A 144 9.47 -9.27 -4.68
C ASP A 144 8.47 -8.40 -5.45
N LEU A 145 8.46 -7.07 -5.19
CA LEU A 145 7.64 -6.16 -5.98
C LEU A 145 8.14 -6.12 -7.42
N THR A 146 7.27 -6.49 -8.35
CA THR A 146 7.56 -6.36 -9.78
C THR A 146 6.73 -5.22 -10.38
N PRO A 147 7.35 -4.29 -11.14
CA PRO A 147 6.63 -3.19 -11.76
C PRO A 147 5.48 -3.65 -12.68
N TYR A 148 4.38 -2.90 -12.64
CA TYR A 148 3.13 -3.16 -13.35
C TYR A 148 3.30 -3.30 -14.86
N HIS A 149 4.22 -2.54 -15.47
CA HIS A 149 4.50 -2.66 -16.91
C HIS A 149 5.11 -4.01 -17.31
N VAL A 150 5.69 -4.75 -16.35
CA VAL A 150 6.28 -6.08 -16.56
C VAL A 150 5.24 -7.17 -16.34
N THR A 151 4.59 -7.19 -15.18
CA THR A 151 3.67 -8.30 -14.78
C THR A 151 2.22 -8.07 -15.14
N ARG A 152 1.81 -6.81 -15.34
CA ARG A 152 0.41 -6.39 -15.43
C ARG A 152 -0.42 -6.77 -14.19
N GLN A 153 0.25 -7.06 -13.09
CA GLN A 153 -0.37 -7.43 -11.82
C GLN A 153 -0.75 -6.17 -11.04
N LEU A 154 -2.03 -6.05 -10.72
CA LEU A 154 -2.51 -5.02 -9.80
C LEU A 154 -2.31 -5.47 -8.36
N MET A 155 -2.26 -4.49 -7.49
CA MET A 155 -2.21 -4.67 -6.05
C MET A 155 -3.46 -4.05 -5.43
N VAL A 156 -3.80 -4.48 -4.22
CA VAL A 156 -4.65 -3.74 -3.30
C VAL A 156 -3.75 -2.95 -2.37
N TYR A 157 -4.00 -1.66 -2.24
CA TYR A 157 -3.35 -0.80 -1.26
C TYR A 157 -4.36 -0.41 -0.17
N GLU A 158 -3.96 -0.63 1.08
CA GLU A 158 -4.72 -0.23 2.26
C GLU A 158 -4.30 1.17 2.71
N HIS A 159 -5.18 2.15 2.54
CA HIS A 159 -4.96 3.52 3.00
C HIS A 159 -5.86 3.84 4.20
N PRO A 160 -5.36 4.49 5.28
CA PRO A 160 -6.22 5.00 6.34
C PRO A 160 -7.30 5.93 5.78
N SER A 161 -8.55 5.73 6.19
CA SER A 161 -9.63 6.60 5.72
C SER A 161 -9.45 8.03 6.25
N HIS A 162 -9.74 9.03 5.42
CA HIS A 162 -9.58 10.45 5.73
C HIS A 162 -10.55 10.94 6.83
N ASP A 163 -11.69 10.27 7.01
CA ASP A 163 -12.62 10.50 8.11
C ASP A 163 -12.13 9.91 9.45
N GLY A 164 -11.01 9.18 9.44
CA GLY A 164 -10.44 8.49 10.58
C GLY A 164 -11.16 7.19 10.95
N ASP A 165 -12.20 6.79 10.20
CA ASP A 165 -12.98 5.59 10.46
C ASP A 165 -12.52 4.43 9.57
N GLY A 166 -11.42 3.81 9.96
CA GLY A 166 -10.96 2.55 9.37
C GLY A 166 -10.01 2.71 8.18
N ILE A 167 -10.12 1.78 7.24
CA ILE A 167 -9.19 1.57 6.14
C ILE A 167 -9.99 1.60 4.83
N THR A 168 -9.50 2.36 3.87
CA THR A 168 -9.94 2.35 2.48
C THR A 168 -9.03 1.41 1.69
N GLU A 169 -9.61 0.37 1.12
CA GLU A 169 -8.92 -0.51 0.17
C GLU A 169 -9.07 0.07 -1.24
N CYS A 170 -7.97 0.16 -1.98
CA CYS A 170 -8.00 0.66 -3.36
C CYS A 170 -7.12 -0.16 -4.29
N LEU A 171 -7.49 -0.20 -5.57
CA LEU A 171 -6.61 -0.73 -6.61
C LEU A 171 -5.34 0.12 -6.69
N ALA A 172 -4.22 -0.53 -6.94
CA ALA A 172 -2.94 0.14 -7.06
C ALA A 172 -2.05 -0.54 -8.10
N ALA A 173 -1.15 0.23 -8.71
CA ALA A 173 -0.15 -0.28 -9.64
C ALA A 173 1.25 0.21 -9.23
N VAL A 174 2.17 -0.72 -8.96
CA VAL A 174 3.57 -0.41 -8.66
C VAL A 174 4.26 0.00 -9.95
N VAL A 175 4.73 1.24 -10.08
CA VAL A 175 5.26 1.77 -11.35
C VAL A 175 6.79 1.69 -11.42
N LEU A 176 7.47 2.14 -10.37
CA LEU A 176 8.93 2.19 -10.26
C LEU A 176 9.40 1.80 -8.85
N LYS A 177 10.65 1.35 -8.73
CA LYS A 177 11.30 1.01 -7.44
C LYS A 177 12.52 1.89 -7.20
N ARG A 178 12.86 2.13 -5.93
CA ARG A 178 14.11 2.78 -5.49
C ARG A 178 14.58 2.20 -4.16
N ASP A 179 15.83 2.40 -3.77
CA ASP A 179 16.47 1.72 -2.62
C ASP A 179 15.64 1.72 -1.32
N LEU A 180 14.89 2.80 -1.06
CA LEU A 180 14.11 2.98 0.17
C LEU A 180 12.61 3.18 -0.08
N GLY A 181 12.10 2.79 -1.25
CA GLY A 181 10.71 3.03 -1.58
C GLY A 181 10.29 2.60 -2.98
N PHE A 182 9.10 3.01 -3.37
CA PHE A 182 8.53 2.70 -4.67
C PHE A 182 7.51 3.76 -5.06
N LEU A 183 7.26 3.84 -6.36
CA LEU A 183 6.24 4.72 -6.91
C LEU A 183 4.96 3.92 -7.14
N LEU A 184 3.85 4.39 -6.59
CA LEU A 184 2.56 3.73 -6.68
C LEU A 184 1.57 4.63 -7.42
N ALA A 185 0.83 4.07 -8.37
CA ALA A 185 -0.33 4.74 -8.96
C ALA A 185 -1.59 4.35 -8.18
N LEU A 186 -2.31 5.36 -7.70
CA LEU A 186 -3.52 5.23 -6.89
C LEU A 186 -4.72 5.93 -7.57
N PRO A 187 -5.95 5.44 -7.42
CA PRO A 187 -7.15 6.14 -7.83
C PRO A 187 -7.23 7.55 -7.26
N ARG A 188 -7.85 8.48 -7.98
CA ARG A 188 -8.05 9.84 -7.45
C ARG A 188 -8.99 9.80 -6.26
N GLY A 189 -8.71 10.67 -5.28
CA GLY A 189 -9.52 10.80 -4.06
C GLY A 189 -9.17 9.81 -2.95
N VAL A 190 -8.23 8.87 -3.17
CA VAL A 190 -7.69 8.03 -2.09
C VAL A 190 -6.90 8.87 -1.09
N LEU A 191 -6.08 9.80 -1.59
CA LEU A 191 -5.34 10.76 -0.76
C LEU A 191 -6.11 12.07 -0.69
N ASP A 192 -6.24 12.63 0.50
CA ASP A 192 -6.85 13.95 0.67
C ASP A 192 -5.86 15.11 0.36
N ASP A 193 -6.38 16.32 0.20
CA ASP A 193 -5.57 17.50 -0.14
C ASP A 193 -4.52 17.82 0.95
N ALA A 194 -4.78 17.48 2.21
CA ALA A 194 -3.87 17.72 3.32
C ALA A 194 -2.69 16.75 3.31
N GLU A 195 -2.95 15.47 3.04
CA GLU A 195 -1.94 14.43 2.84
C GLU A 195 -1.06 14.73 1.63
N VAL A 196 -1.67 15.15 0.51
CA VAL A 196 -0.95 15.59 -0.69
C VAL A 196 -0.03 16.77 -0.37
N ALA A 197 -0.54 17.79 0.32
CA ALA A 197 0.27 18.95 0.73
C ALA A 197 1.40 18.57 1.70
N GLN A 198 1.13 17.65 2.64
CA GLN A 198 2.12 17.14 3.58
C GLN A 198 3.23 16.35 2.87
N GLY A 199 2.87 15.51 1.90
CA GLY A 199 3.79 14.70 1.11
C GLY A 199 4.82 15.54 0.35
N LEU A 200 4.43 16.71 -0.16
CA LEU A 200 5.33 17.63 -0.89
C LEU A 200 6.51 18.15 -0.04
N VAL A 201 6.30 18.31 1.26
CA VAL A 201 7.32 18.82 2.20
C VAL A 201 7.81 17.75 3.17
N ALA A 202 7.43 16.49 2.94
CA ALA A 202 7.72 15.40 3.84
C ALA A 202 9.21 15.05 3.83
N PRO A 203 9.80 14.70 4.98
CA PRO A 203 11.18 14.24 5.04
C PRO A 203 11.34 12.89 4.32
N VAL A 204 12.59 12.48 4.04
CA VAL A 204 12.90 11.28 3.24
C VAL A 204 12.36 9.98 3.85
N ASP A 205 12.25 9.93 5.17
CA ASP A 205 11.78 8.78 5.95
C ASP A 205 10.26 8.74 6.16
N ALA A 206 9.52 9.75 5.70
CA ALA A 206 8.07 9.75 5.81
C ALA A 206 7.42 8.73 4.86
N LEU A 207 6.38 8.06 5.36
CA LEU A 207 5.64 7.01 4.65
C LEU A 207 5.19 7.47 3.25
N LEU A 208 4.56 8.64 3.19
CA LEU A 208 4.13 9.30 1.96
C LEU A 208 5.08 10.46 1.65
N GLY A 209 5.56 10.50 0.41
CA GLY A 209 6.35 11.58 -0.17
C GLY A 209 5.53 12.42 -1.14
N PRO A 210 6.20 13.11 -2.07
CA PRO A 210 5.52 13.90 -3.09
C PRO A 210 4.54 13.06 -3.92
N THR A 211 3.49 13.71 -4.40
CA THR A 211 2.48 13.09 -5.27
C THR A 211 2.26 13.93 -6.52
N HIS A 212 1.76 13.30 -7.58
CA HIS A 212 1.49 13.96 -8.85
C HIS A 212 0.22 13.42 -9.51
N PRO A 213 -0.80 14.25 -9.74
CA PRO A 213 -1.97 13.84 -10.51
C PRO A 213 -1.58 13.58 -11.97
N SER A 214 -2.10 12.51 -12.55
CA SER A 214 -1.80 12.11 -13.92
C SER A 214 -3.00 11.46 -14.59
N GLU A 215 -2.94 11.36 -15.91
CA GLU A 215 -3.99 10.79 -16.74
C GLU A 215 -3.36 10.05 -17.92
N VAL A 216 -3.82 8.82 -18.16
CA VAL A 216 -3.35 7.97 -19.27
C VAL A 216 -4.53 7.23 -19.88
N LEU A 217 -4.34 6.67 -21.08
CA LEU A 217 -5.35 5.80 -21.69
C LEU A 217 -5.56 4.56 -20.82
N SER A 218 -6.81 4.07 -20.78
CA SER A 218 -7.17 2.86 -20.04
C SER A 218 -7.05 1.60 -20.89
N MET A 219 -6.88 0.48 -20.19
CA MET A 219 -7.13 -0.86 -20.65
C MET A 219 -8.25 -1.48 -19.83
N LEU A 220 -8.86 -2.54 -20.36
CA LEU A 220 -9.86 -3.32 -19.62
C LEU A 220 -9.16 -4.50 -18.93
N GLN A 221 -9.36 -4.64 -17.64
CA GLN A 221 -8.98 -5.81 -16.88
C GLN A 221 -9.97 -6.95 -17.16
N SER A 222 -9.45 -8.09 -17.57
CA SER A 222 -10.24 -9.30 -17.78
C SER A 222 -9.59 -10.48 -17.07
N PRO A 223 -10.33 -11.60 -16.86
CA PRO A 223 -9.76 -12.80 -16.26
C PRO A 223 -8.55 -13.39 -17.03
N SER A 224 -8.44 -13.12 -18.34
CA SER A 224 -7.30 -13.55 -19.16
C SER A 224 -6.16 -12.52 -19.19
N GLY A 225 -6.26 -11.45 -18.42
CA GLY A 225 -5.31 -10.35 -18.35
C GLY A 225 -5.85 -9.06 -18.95
N LEU A 226 -4.95 -8.10 -19.21
CA LEU A 226 -5.31 -6.79 -19.76
C LEU A 226 -5.59 -6.89 -21.27
N VAL A 227 -6.75 -6.37 -21.68
CA VAL A 227 -7.14 -6.23 -23.09
C VAL A 227 -7.31 -4.76 -23.45
N ALA A 228 -7.14 -4.43 -24.73
CA ALA A 228 -7.34 -3.07 -25.20
C ALA A 228 -8.78 -2.61 -24.89
N GLY A 229 -8.89 -1.52 -24.14
CA GLY A 229 -10.17 -0.89 -23.85
C GLY A 229 -10.65 -0.02 -25.02
N ASP A 230 -11.64 0.83 -24.74
CA ASP A 230 -12.11 1.85 -25.69
C ASP A 230 -11.21 3.10 -25.72
N GLY A 231 -10.09 3.08 -25.02
CA GLY A 231 -9.13 4.17 -24.95
C GLY A 231 -9.62 5.37 -24.14
N ARG A 232 -10.62 5.18 -23.25
CA ARG A 232 -10.98 6.24 -22.30
C ARG A 232 -9.80 6.61 -21.42
N PRO A 233 -9.57 7.89 -21.11
CA PRO A 233 -8.57 8.26 -20.14
C PRO A 233 -9.00 7.82 -18.73
N VAL A 234 -8.06 7.32 -17.94
CA VAL A 234 -8.22 7.07 -16.51
C VAL A 234 -7.34 8.04 -15.74
N GLN A 235 -7.89 8.64 -14.69
CA GLN A 235 -7.15 9.58 -13.85
C GLN A 235 -6.67 8.89 -12.58
N PHE A 236 -5.46 9.23 -12.16
CA PHE A 236 -4.82 8.64 -11.00
C PHE A 236 -3.84 9.64 -10.35
N THR A 237 -3.31 9.26 -9.20
CA THR A 237 -2.26 9.99 -8.50
C THR A 237 -1.05 9.09 -8.38
N LEU A 238 0.10 9.55 -8.89
CA LEU A 238 1.37 8.92 -8.60
C LEU A 238 1.81 9.35 -7.20
N ALA A 239 2.20 8.42 -6.35
CA ALA A 239 2.64 8.67 -4.98
C ALA A 239 4.00 8.00 -4.74
N ASP A 240 4.98 8.78 -4.25
CA ASP A 240 6.24 8.24 -3.73
C ASP A 240 5.98 7.67 -2.33
N LEU A 241 6.15 6.37 -2.17
CA LEU A 241 5.96 5.68 -0.90
C LEU A 241 7.27 5.11 -0.39
N SER A 242 7.48 5.18 0.92
CA SER A 242 8.61 4.51 1.57
C SER A 242 8.42 2.98 1.56
N VAL A 243 9.51 2.25 1.77
CA VAL A 243 9.50 0.78 1.93
C VAL A 243 8.56 0.30 3.04
N ASP A 244 8.27 1.12 4.05
CA ASP A 244 7.34 0.77 5.13
C ASP A 244 5.90 0.63 4.64
N ALA A 245 5.55 1.21 3.48
CA ALA A 245 4.25 1.03 2.85
C ALA A 245 4.07 -0.36 2.22
N LEU A 246 5.11 -1.19 2.12
CA LEU A 246 5.01 -2.56 1.60
C LEU A 246 4.05 -3.42 2.43
N SER A 247 3.97 -3.18 3.74
CA SER A 247 3.01 -3.92 4.57
C SER A 247 1.56 -3.51 4.32
N ARG A 248 1.30 -2.51 3.48
CA ARG A 248 -0.06 -2.10 3.09
C ARG A 248 -0.44 -2.60 1.69
N LEU A 249 0.44 -3.35 1.04
CA LEU A 249 0.19 -3.93 -0.27
C LEU A 249 -0.13 -5.42 -0.15
N SER A 250 -1.13 -5.85 -0.91
CA SER A 250 -1.43 -7.25 -1.17
C SER A 250 -1.71 -7.45 -2.67
N PRO A 251 -1.48 -8.64 -3.23
CA PRO A 251 -1.88 -8.93 -4.61
C PRO A 251 -3.39 -8.78 -4.78
N TYR A 252 -3.82 -8.16 -5.89
CA TYR A 252 -5.23 -8.15 -6.26
C TYR A 252 -5.64 -9.51 -6.86
N ASP A 253 -6.69 -10.12 -6.30
CA ASP A 253 -7.33 -11.31 -6.84
C ASP A 253 -8.64 -10.94 -7.56
N PRO A 254 -8.73 -11.14 -8.89
CA PRO A 254 -9.95 -10.83 -9.64
C PRO A 254 -11.12 -11.81 -9.36
N GLU A 255 -10.85 -13.00 -8.81
CA GLU A 255 -11.90 -13.97 -8.48
C GLU A 255 -12.60 -13.63 -7.16
N GLU A 256 -11.88 -12.96 -6.25
CA GLU A 256 -12.38 -12.52 -4.96
C GLU A 256 -12.04 -11.03 -4.72
N PRO A 257 -12.67 -10.11 -5.49
CA PRO A 257 -12.44 -8.69 -5.30
C PRO A 257 -12.99 -8.25 -3.94
N PRO A 258 -12.30 -7.34 -3.21
CA PRO A 258 -12.84 -6.78 -1.99
C PRO A 258 -14.16 -6.04 -2.24
N GLU A 259 -15.12 -6.18 -1.32
CA GLU A 259 -16.49 -5.67 -1.49
C GLU A 259 -16.55 -4.14 -1.68
N LEU A 260 -15.66 -3.40 -1.02
CA LEU A 260 -15.63 -1.94 -0.98
C LEU A 260 -14.28 -1.37 -1.45
N MET A 261 -13.78 -1.89 -2.58
CA MET A 261 -12.54 -1.44 -3.16
C MET A 261 -12.73 -0.20 -4.05
N VAL A 262 -11.92 0.83 -3.84
CA VAL A 262 -11.86 2.01 -4.72
C VAL A 262 -11.06 1.66 -5.98
N ALA A 263 -11.74 1.66 -7.13
CA ALA A 263 -11.12 1.44 -8.43
C ALA A 263 -10.63 2.74 -9.08
N PHE A 264 -9.80 2.65 -10.13
CA PHE A 264 -9.30 3.82 -10.88
C PHE A 264 -10.42 4.61 -11.55
N ASP A 265 -11.49 3.94 -11.98
CA ASP A 265 -12.72 4.56 -12.47
C ASP A 265 -13.92 4.00 -11.70
N ALA A 266 -14.65 4.88 -11.02
CA ALA A 266 -15.79 4.49 -10.18
C ALA A 266 -17.00 4.00 -11.01
N GLY A 267 -17.12 4.42 -12.27
CA GLY A 267 -18.21 4.01 -13.16
C GLY A 267 -17.89 2.73 -13.93
N SER A 268 -16.63 2.30 -13.97
CA SER A 268 -16.16 1.13 -14.70
C SER A 268 -14.91 0.57 -13.98
N PRO A 269 -15.09 -0.24 -12.92
CA PRO A 269 -13.98 -0.68 -12.06
C PRO A 269 -12.93 -1.55 -12.78
N ASP A 270 -13.32 -2.15 -13.90
CA ASP A 270 -12.42 -2.92 -14.75
C ASP A 270 -11.48 -2.03 -15.61
N LEU A 271 -11.70 -0.72 -15.66
CA LEU A 271 -10.81 0.19 -16.38
C LEU A 271 -9.58 0.52 -15.52
N VAL A 272 -8.43 0.16 -16.05
CA VAL A 272 -7.13 0.32 -15.37
C VAL A 272 -6.16 1.08 -16.28
N PRO A 273 -5.12 1.74 -15.73
CA PRO A 273 -4.17 2.50 -16.54
C PRO A 273 -3.42 1.60 -17.54
N GLU A 274 -3.20 2.06 -18.77
CA GLU A 274 -2.37 1.31 -19.73
C GLU A 274 -0.92 1.26 -19.23
N PRO A 275 -0.30 0.06 -19.13
CA PRO A 275 0.97 -0.07 -18.40
C PRO A 275 2.14 0.73 -18.98
N ALA A 276 2.27 0.83 -20.31
CA ALA A 276 3.37 1.57 -20.93
C ALA A 276 3.19 3.08 -20.81
N ALA A 277 1.98 3.60 -20.99
CA ALA A 277 1.64 5.00 -20.79
C ALA A 277 1.80 5.39 -19.32
N LEU A 278 1.43 4.51 -18.38
CA LEU A 278 1.65 4.74 -16.95
C LEU A 278 3.13 4.87 -16.61
N LEU A 279 3.98 3.98 -17.13
CA LEU A 279 5.43 4.05 -16.95
C LEU A 279 5.99 5.35 -17.55
N SER A 280 5.55 5.73 -18.76
CA SER A 280 5.97 6.96 -19.43
C SER A 280 5.62 8.21 -18.63
N ALA A 281 4.39 8.27 -18.09
CA ALA A 281 3.95 9.37 -17.22
C ALA A 281 4.80 9.46 -15.94
N ALA A 282 5.10 8.32 -15.31
CA ALA A 282 5.97 8.29 -14.14
C ALA A 282 7.41 8.73 -14.44
N GLN A 283 7.99 8.28 -15.55
CA GLN A 283 9.32 8.70 -15.97
C GLN A 283 9.37 10.21 -16.28
N ALA A 284 8.34 10.74 -16.93
CA ALA A 284 8.23 12.17 -17.18
C ALA A 284 8.18 12.98 -15.86
N TRP A 285 7.43 12.50 -14.87
CA TRP A 285 7.37 13.15 -13.56
C TRP A 285 8.69 13.09 -12.80
N VAL A 286 9.36 11.93 -12.79
CA VAL A 286 10.68 11.76 -12.13
C VAL A 286 11.77 12.61 -12.80
N ALA A 287 11.68 12.82 -14.12
CA ALA A 287 12.63 13.63 -14.87
C ALA A 287 12.37 15.15 -14.76
N ASP A 288 11.25 15.57 -14.14
CA ASP A 288 10.92 16.98 -13.96
C ASP A 288 12.00 17.65 -13.08
N PRO A 289 12.67 18.73 -13.54
CA PRO A 289 13.71 19.43 -12.78
C PRO A 289 13.25 19.91 -11.40
N ASP A 290 11.97 20.31 -11.27
CA ASP A 290 11.42 20.78 -9.99
C ASP A 290 11.29 19.62 -8.99
N MET A 291 11.15 18.39 -9.50
CA MET A 291 11.08 17.16 -8.70
C MET A 291 12.44 16.53 -8.46
N ALA A 292 13.36 16.62 -9.42
CA ALA A 292 14.74 16.16 -9.29
C ALA A 292 15.49 16.90 -8.16
N ALA A 293 15.04 18.11 -7.80
CA ALA A 293 15.53 18.84 -6.63
C ALA A 293 15.10 18.20 -5.28
N SER A 294 14.07 17.36 -5.27
CA SER A 294 13.67 16.59 -4.10
C SER A 294 14.55 15.36 -3.97
N GLU A 295 15.36 15.29 -2.91
CA GLU A 295 16.29 14.17 -2.62
C GLU A 295 15.59 12.80 -2.60
N ARG A 296 14.25 12.76 -2.47
CA ARG A 296 13.45 11.53 -2.48
C ARG A 296 13.29 10.89 -3.86
N VAL A 297 13.39 11.65 -4.96
CA VAL A 297 12.88 11.24 -6.29
C VAL A 297 13.94 10.54 -7.16
N THR A 298 14.99 9.98 -6.56
CA THR A 298 16.00 9.21 -7.32
C THR A 298 15.52 7.78 -7.53
N PHE A 299 14.86 7.50 -8.66
CA PHE A 299 14.43 6.16 -9.07
C PHE A 299 15.43 5.56 -10.08
N TYR A 300 15.78 4.29 -9.91
CA TYR A 300 16.62 3.55 -10.86
C TYR A 300 15.74 2.57 -11.64
N SER A 301 15.65 2.74 -12.96
CA SER A 301 15.08 1.71 -13.84
C SER A 301 16.02 0.51 -13.82
N ALA A 302 15.63 -0.57 -13.14
CA ALA A 302 16.49 -1.72 -12.82
C ALA A 302 16.93 -2.58 -14.03
N ASP A 303 16.76 -2.11 -15.27
CA ASP A 303 17.13 -2.84 -16.50
C ASP A 303 18.25 -2.18 -17.33
N GLU A 304 18.80 -1.04 -16.93
CA GLU A 304 19.96 -0.44 -17.62
C GLU A 304 21.26 -0.66 -16.84
N ALA A 305 21.71 -1.92 -16.77
CA ALA A 305 23.11 -2.21 -16.50
C ALA A 305 23.90 -2.09 -17.82
N PRO A 306 24.79 -1.10 -18.00
CA PRO A 306 25.61 -1.03 -19.19
C PRO A 306 26.59 -2.21 -19.21
N VAL A 307 26.37 -3.15 -20.14
CA VAL A 307 27.37 -4.16 -20.53
C VAL A 307 28.47 -3.42 -21.31
N GLY A 308 29.44 -2.88 -20.59
CA GLY A 308 30.55 -2.13 -21.16
C GLY A 308 31.80 -2.28 -20.33
N ALA A 309 32.59 -3.30 -20.65
CA ALA A 309 33.91 -3.56 -20.08
C ALA A 309 34.84 -2.35 -20.27
N GLN A 310 35.47 -1.87 -19.18
CA GLN A 310 36.78 -1.23 -19.26
C GLN A 310 37.70 -1.64 -18.11
N ALA A 311 38.96 -1.74 -18.52
CA ALA A 311 40.08 -2.37 -17.87
C ALA A 311 40.48 -1.75 -16.53
N SER A 312 41.02 -2.62 -15.69
CA SER A 312 41.63 -2.38 -14.39
C SER A 312 42.87 -1.47 -14.44
N GLU A 313 42.93 -0.52 -13.50
CA GLU A 313 44.18 0.09 -13.02
C GLU A 313 44.25 0.09 -11.47
N PRO A 314 45.45 0.18 -10.87
CA PRO A 314 45.76 -0.49 -9.60
C PRO A 314 45.40 0.29 -8.33
N LYS A 315 45.05 -0.48 -7.30
CA LYS A 315 44.62 -0.09 -5.95
C LYS A 315 45.63 0.80 -5.21
N LYS A 316 45.16 1.95 -4.70
CA LYS A 316 45.73 2.66 -3.54
C LYS A 316 45.03 2.22 -2.25
N PRO A 317 45.72 2.20 -1.09
CA PRO A 317 45.17 1.67 0.16
C PRO A 317 44.08 2.58 0.75
N ARG A 318 42.97 1.96 1.19
CA ARG A 318 41.84 2.60 1.88
C ARG A 318 42.26 3.18 3.24
N PRO A 319 41.83 4.41 3.60
CA PRO A 319 41.87 4.88 4.98
C PRO A 319 40.68 4.31 5.77
N VAL A 320 40.93 3.99 7.03
CA VAL A 320 39.97 3.46 8.00
C VAL A 320 38.92 4.53 8.34
N LEU A 321 37.64 4.22 8.11
CA LEU A 321 36.49 5.06 8.47
C LEU A 321 36.29 5.08 9.99
N HIS A 322 36.65 6.20 10.62
CA HIS A 322 36.17 6.54 11.96
C HIS A 322 34.82 7.27 11.84
N LEU A 323 33.77 6.66 12.40
CA LEU A 323 32.47 7.32 12.63
C LEU A 323 32.67 8.51 13.60
N SER A 324 32.66 9.73 13.07
CA SER A 324 32.59 10.95 13.89
C SER A 324 31.13 11.34 14.13
N ARG A 325 30.75 11.44 15.40
CA ARG A 325 29.46 11.95 15.89
C ARG A 325 29.12 13.33 15.30
N PRO A 326 27.82 13.66 15.10
CA PRO A 326 27.40 14.93 14.54
C PRO A 326 27.86 16.11 15.42
N LYS A 327 28.63 17.02 14.83
CA LYS A 327 29.09 18.26 15.47
C LYS A 327 27.91 19.24 15.51
N ARG A 328 27.62 19.73 16.73
CA ARG A 328 26.66 20.80 17.01
C ARG A 328 26.86 21.99 16.06
N THR A 329 25.76 22.49 15.50
CA THR A 329 25.70 23.68 14.63
C THR A 329 26.41 24.85 15.31
N THR A 330 27.59 25.18 14.82
CA THR A 330 28.36 26.33 15.30
C THR A 330 27.85 27.61 14.66
N MET A 331 27.96 28.75 15.35
CA MET A 331 27.60 30.09 14.84
C MET A 331 28.17 30.41 13.44
N ALA A 332 29.31 29.81 13.06
CA ALA A 332 29.88 29.92 11.72
C ALA A 332 29.01 29.29 10.61
N GLY A 333 28.29 28.21 10.91
CA GLY A 333 27.33 27.59 9.97
C GLY A 333 26.08 28.44 9.77
N LEU A 334 25.68 29.19 10.81
CA LEU A 334 24.55 30.12 10.73
C LEU A 334 24.93 31.36 9.89
N ALA A 335 26.17 31.83 9.98
CA ALA A 335 26.69 32.89 9.11
C ALA A 335 26.73 32.46 7.63
N ALA A 336 27.15 31.23 7.33
CA ALA A 336 27.14 30.70 5.96
C ALA A 336 25.71 30.58 5.39
N GLN A 337 24.72 30.25 6.23
CA GLN A 337 23.31 30.24 5.84
C GLN A 337 22.76 31.64 5.57
N LEU A 338 23.20 32.66 6.32
CA LEU A 338 22.84 34.06 6.06
C LEU A 338 23.47 34.58 4.76
N ASP A 339 24.73 34.24 4.45
CA ASP A 339 25.35 34.62 3.18
C ASP A 339 24.62 33.98 1.98
N THR A 340 24.13 32.75 2.15
CA THR A 340 23.34 32.07 1.12
C THR A 340 22.00 32.77 0.90
N LEU A 341 21.32 33.20 1.97
CA LEU A 341 20.08 33.98 1.87
C LEU A 341 20.31 35.36 1.25
N VAL A 342 21.42 36.03 1.54
CA VAL A 342 21.76 37.32 0.93
C VAL A 342 22.07 37.15 -0.56
N ALA A 343 22.70 36.04 -0.95
CA ALA A 343 22.99 35.72 -2.35
C ALA A 343 21.74 35.40 -3.18
N THR A 344 20.63 34.96 -2.58
CA THR A 344 19.38 34.65 -3.30
C THR A 344 18.44 35.84 -3.45
N LEU A 345 18.63 36.93 -2.69
CA LEU A 345 17.80 38.14 -2.78
C LEU A 345 17.74 38.76 -4.18
N PRO A 346 18.83 38.87 -4.97
CA PRO A 346 18.77 39.40 -6.33
C PRO A 346 17.90 38.54 -7.27
N ALA A 347 17.91 37.21 -7.09
CA ALA A 347 17.10 36.30 -7.91
C ALA A 347 15.59 36.47 -7.62
N ILE A 348 15.23 36.66 -6.34
CA ILE A 348 13.85 36.96 -5.94
C ILE A 348 13.42 38.33 -6.47
N SER A 349 14.29 39.34 -6.40
CA SER A 349 14.00 40.67 -6.95
C SER A 349 13.75 40.64 -8.46
N ASN A 350 14.51 39.84 -9.20
CA ASN A 350 14.31 39.68 -10.65
C ASN A 350 12.99 38.97 -10.98
N LYS A 351 12.62 37.94 -10.20
CA LYS A 351 11.31 37.27 -10.34
C LYS A 351 10.15 38.22 -10.06
N LEU A 352 10.28 39.09 -9.04
CA LEU A 352 9.25 40.07 -8.72
C LEU A 352 9.07 41.10 -9.85
N ALA A 353 10.18 41.56 -10.46
CA ALA A 353 10.14 42.47 -11.60
C ALA A 353 9.50 41.83 -12.85
N GLU A 354 9.76 40.53 -13.09
CA GLU A 354 9.14 39.80 -14.20
C GLU A 354 7.62 39.64 -14.01
N VAL A 355 7.18 39.41 -12.77
CA VAL A 355 5.75 39.34 -12.44
C VAL A 355 5.07 40.70 -12.62
N ASP A 356 5.71 41.78 -12.19
CA ASP A 356 5.19 43.14 -12.33
C ASP A 356 5.08 43.54 -13.81
N GLN A 357 6.05 43.14 -14.63
CA GLN A 357 6.02 43.31 -16.09
C GLN A 357 4.86 42.53 -16.74
N LYS A 358 4.66 41.26 -16.35
CA LYS A 358 3.52 40.47 -16.85
C LYS A 358 2.18 41.08 -16.43
N GLN A 359 2.08 41.64 -15.23
CA GLN A 359 0.86 42.34 -14.78
C GLN A 359 0.59 43.62 -15.58
N GLN A 360 1.64 44.38 -15.93
CA GLN A 360 1.50 45.55 -16.81
C GLN A 360 1.10 45.15 -18.23
N GLU A 361 1.68 44.09 -18.80
CA GLU A 361 1.28 43.57 -20.11
C GLU A 361 -0.19 43.14 -20.11
N LEU A 362 -0.64 42.42 -19.08
CA LEU A 362 -2.03 42.00 -18.93
C LEU A 362 -2.98 43.19 -18.76
N ALA A 363 -2.59 44.19 -17.96
CA ALA A 363 -3.35 45.43 -17.80
C ALA A 363 -3.45 46.23 -19.10
N THR A 364 -2.38 46.27 -19.91
CA THR A 364 -2.41 46.92 -21.24
C THR A 364 -3.30 46.18 -22.22
N MET A 365 -3.31 44.84 -22.25
CA MET A 365 -4.22 44.05 -23.10
C MET A 365 -5.69 44.25 -22.73
N VAL A 366 -5.99 44.38 -21.43
CA VAL A 366 -7.36 44.64 -20.94
C VAL A 366 -7.79 46.08 -21.27
N THR A 367 -6.88 47.05 -21.15
CA THR A 367 -7.17 48.47 -21.41
C THR A 367 -7.28 48.78 -22.92
N SER A 368 -6.56 48.04 -23.77
CA SER A 368 -6.60 48.24 -25.24
C SER A 368 -7.85 47.68 -25.91
N GLY A 369 -8.81 47.12 -25.15
CA GLY A 369 -10.12 46.71 -25.68
C GLY A 369 -10.06 45.63 -26.76
N ALA A 370 -9.00 44.81 -26.79
CA ALA A 370 -8.92 43.67 -27.69
C ALA A 370 -9.80 42.56 -27.13
N ALA A 371 -11.05 42.53 -27.61
CA ALA A 371 -11.99 41.45 -27.32
C ALA A 371 -11.34 40.09 -27.63
N ALA A 372 -11.24 39.23 -26.62
CA ALA A 372 -10.80 37.86 -26.78
C ALA A 372 -11.67 37.13 -27.82
N PRO A 373 -11.09 36.53 -28.89
CA PRO A 373 -11.86 35.75 -29.83
C PRO A 373 -12.11 34.36 -29.22
N LEU A 374 -13.11 34.28 -28.34
CA LEU A 374 -13.77 33.02 -28.03
C LEU A 374 -14.74 32.70 -29.18
N LYS A 375 -14.40 31.65 -29.93
CA LYS A 375 -15.21 30.83 -30.87
C LYS A 375 -14.55 30.73 -32.24
N GLN A 376 -13.88 29.62 -32.51
CA GLN A 376 -14.07 28.92 -33.79
C GLN A 376 -13.62 27.45 -33.69
N PRO A 377 -14.37 26.51 -34.32
CA PRO A 377 -14.08 25.09 -34.31
C PRO A 377 -13.00 24.75 -35.34
N LEU A 378 -12.01 23.95 -34.93
CA LEU A 378 -10.97 23.42 -35.82
C LEU A 378 -11.55 22.27 -36.66
N ARG A 379 -12.06 22.60 -37.85
CA ARG A 379 -12.10 21.70 -39.01
C ARG A 379 -11.49 22.39 -40.24
N THR A 380 -10.21 22.10 -40.44
CA THR A 380 -9.51 21.68 -41.68
C THR A 380 -9.68 22.44 -43.00
N ALA A 381 -8.55 22.91 -43.55
CA ALA A 381 -8.03 22.67 -44.93
C ALA A 381 -6.71 23.48 -45.11
N SER A 382 -5.67 23.14 -45.90
CA SER A 382 -5.53 22.23 -47.05
C SER A 382 -4.05 22.17 -47.48
N ALA A 383 -3.61 21.08 -48.14
CA ALA A 383 -2.76 21.14 -49.35
C ALA A 383 -2.65 19.77 -50.07
N LEU A 384 -2.77 19.84 -51.41
CA LEU A 384 -2.61 18.82 -52.48
C LEU A 384 -3.84 17.90 -52.69
N GLY A 385 -4.49 17.81 -53.85
CA GLY A 385 -4.33 18.38 -55.19
C GLY A 385 -5.22 17.58 -56.17
N ALA A 386 -5.67 18.22 -57.27
CA ALA A 386 -6.47 17.67 -58.40
C ALA A 386 -7.91 17.20 -58.05
N GLY A 387 -8.96 17.39 -58.84
CA GLY A 387 -9.21 18.00 -60.15
C GLY A 387 -10.64 17.64 -60.57
N SER A 388 -11.29 18.51 -61.36
CA SER A 388 -12.51 18.31 -62.16
C SER A 388 -13.92 18.39 -61.51
N LYS A 389 -14.61 19.48 -61.89
CA LYS A 389 -15.99 19.63 -62.42
C LYS A 389 -17.14 18.76 -61.86
N ALA A 390 -18.19 19.40 -61.33
CA ALA A 390 -19.48 19.67 -62.01
C ALA A 390 -20.62 19.87 -60.99
N ALA A 391 -21.63 20.65 -61.41
CA ALA A 391 -22.74 21.17 -60.60
C ALA A 391 -23.97 20.22 -60.52
N GLY A 392 -24.83 20.43 -59.52
CA GLY A 392 -26.24 20.03 -59.53
C GLY A 392 -26.83 19.71 -58.15
N PRO A 393 -27.94 20.35 -57.72
CA PRO A 393 -28.51 20.20 -56.37
C PRO A 393 -29.68 19.20 -56.36
N LEU A 394 -29.81 18.40 -55.29
CA LEU A 394 -31.05 17.69 -54.98
C LEU A 394 -31.31 17.63 -53.48
N ALA A 395 -32.57 17.89 -53.16
CA ALA A 395 -33.18 17.99 -51.85
C ALA A 395 -33.76 16.65 -51.38
N LEU A 396 -34.24 16.67 -50.13
CA LEU A 396 -35.19 15.76 -49.47
C LEU A 396 -34.62 14.45 -48.90
N THR A 397 -34.78 14.23 -47.58
CA THR A 397 -35.95 13.56 -46.96
C THR A 397 -35.51 12.99 -45.60
N ILE A 398 -35.87 13.65 -44.49
CA ILE A 398 -35.69 13.12 -43.13
C ILE A 398 -37.00 12.45 -42.73
N GLY A 399 -36.99 11.12 -42.54
CA GLY A 399 -38.06 10.36 -41.91
C GLY A 399 -37.76 10.13 -40.42
N PRO A 400 -38.79 10.01 -39.56
CA PRO A 400 -38.61 9.81 -38.12
C PRO A 400 -38.35 8.33 -37.76
N PRO A 401 -37.69 8.06 -36.61
CA PRO A 401 -37.29 6.71 -36.20
C PRO A 401 -38.45 5.89 -35.59
N PRO A 402 -38.41 4.54 -35.66
CA PRO A 402 -39.47 3.66 -35.17
C PRO A 402 -39.42 3.44 -33.65
N GLY A 403 -40.60 3.41 -33.02
CA GLY A 403 -40.77 3.16 -31.59
C GLY A 403 -40.63 1.69 -31.22
N SER A 404 -39.83 1.41 -30.18
CA SER A 404 -39.69 0.10 -29.56
C SER A 404 -40.74 -0.12 -28.46
N ARG A 405 -41.49 -1.21 -28.58
CA ARG A 405 -42.43 -1.76 -27.59
C ARG A 405 -41.67 -2.27 -26.35
N HIS A 406 -42.12 -1.87 -25.16
CA HIS A 406 -41.81 -2.56 -23.90
C HIS A 406 -42.67 -3.82 -23.72
N PRO A 407 -42.13 -4.92 -23.19
CA PRO A 407 -42.92 -6.00 -22.59
C PRO A 407 -43.20 -5.75 -21.08
N PRO A 408 -44.30 -6.30 -20.53
CA PRO A 408 -44.73 -6.07 -19.14
C PRO A 408 -43.98 -6.94 -18.10
N PRO A 409 -43.99 -6.54 -16.81
CA PRO A 409 -43.24 -7.19 -15.73
C PRO A 409 -43.92 -8.47 -15.21
N GLY A 410 -43.11 -9.48 -14.92
CA GLY A 410 -43.51 -10.71 -14.22
C GLY A 410 -43.54 -10.55 -12.70
N PRO A 411 -44.23 -11.45 -11.98
CA PRO A 411 -44.53 -11.33 -10.55
C PRO A 411 -43.37 -11.74 -9.62
N PRO A 412 -43.37 -11.28 -8.35
CA PRO A 412 -42.26 -11.46 -7.41
C PRO A 412 -42.22 -12.87 -6.80
N GLY A 413 -41.07 -13.52 -6.96
CA GLY A 413 -40.70 -14.74 -6.26
C GLY A 413 -40.13 -14.44 -4.88
N LYS A 414 -40.68 -15.12 -3.87
CA LYS A 414 -40.27 -15.10 -2.46
C LYS A 414 -38.81 -15.54 -2.31
N ALA A 415 -38.02 -14.75 -1.59
CA ALA A 415 -36.73 -15.16 -1.03
C ALA A 415 -36.79 -15.05 0.50
N ALA A 416 -36.15 -16.00 1.15
CA ALA A 416 -36.22 -16.31 2.55
C ALA A 416 -35.33 -15.39 3.42
N GLU A 417 -35.93 -14.78 4.45
CA GLU A 417 -35.32 -14.68 5.80
C GLU A 417 -35.07 -16.13 6.28
N GLU A 418 -33.99 -16.53 6.94
CA GLU A 418 -33.48 -16.01 8.20
C GLU A 418 -32.19 -16.81 8.49
N THR A 419 -31.02 -16.16 8.58
CA THR A 419 -29.79 -16.76 9.15
C THR A 419 -29.14 -15.73 10.05
N ALA A 420 -29.67 -15.63 11.27
CA ALA A 420 -29.06 -14.96 12.40
C ALA A 420 -29.40 -15.84 13.60
N ASP A 421 -28.46 -16.66 14.07
CA ASP A 421 -28.48 -17.35 15.39
C ASP A 421 -27.28 -18.32 15.49
N LEU A 422 -26.04 -17.83 15.36
CA LEU A 422 -24.84 -18.66 15.57
C LEU A 422 -23.72 -18.00 16.39
N GLU A 423 -23.94 -16.82 16.97
CA GLU A 423 -22.95 -16.16 17.85
C GLU A 423 -23.23 -16.30 19.36
N GLU A 424 -24.27 -17.02 19.80
CA GLU A 424 -24.64 -17.11 21.23
C GLU A 424 -24.70 -18.55 21.77
N ALA A 425 -23.68 -19.37 21.52
CA ALA A 425 -23.67 -20.77 22.00
C ALA A 425 -22.31 -21.32 22.51
N ILE A 426 -21.42 -20.47 23.05
CA ILE A 426 -20.17 -20.94 23.71
C ILE A 426 -20.09 -20.52 25.19
N GLU A 427 -21.23 -20.22 25.83
CA GLU A 427 -21.26 -19.85 27.25
C GLU A 427 -22.23 -20.72 28.05
N GLU A 428 -21.99 -22.04 28.12
CA GLU A 428 -22.35 -22.86 29.29
C GLU A 428 -21.76 -24.27 29.17
N ALA A 429 -20.59 -24.48 29.78
CA ALA A 429 -20.13 -25.81 30.17
C ALA A 429 -19.39 -25.68 31.51
N ASP A 430 -20.18 -25.70 32.58
CA ASP A 430 -19.74 -25.83 33.97
C ASP A 430 -19.26 -27.28 34.22
N PRO A 431 -18.00 -27.53 34.63
CA PRO A 431 -17.55 -28.88 34.93
C PRO A 431 -17.49 -29.10 36.44
N LEU A 432 -18.63 -29.37 37.08
CA LEU A 432 -18.70 -29.97 38.41
C LEU A 432 -19.92 -30.88 38.57
N GLN A 433 -19.80 -32.16 38.18
CA GLN A 433 -20.12 -33.34 39.00
C GLN A 433 -19.69 -34.65 38.33
#